data_AF-A0A8D8I6J0-F1
#
_entry.id   AF-A0A8D8I6J0-F1
#
_cell.length_a   1.000
_cell.length_b   1.000
_cell.length_c   1.000
_cell.angle_alpha   90.00
_cell.angle_beta   90.00
_cell.angle_gamma   90.00
#
_symmetry.space_group_name_H-M   'P 1'
#
loop_
_entity.id
_entity.type
_entity.pdbx_description
1 polymer ?
#
loop_
_entity_poly.entity_id
_entity_poly.type
_entity_poly.pdbx_seq_one_letter_code
_entity_poly.pdbx_strand_id
1 'polypeptide(L)'
;DCGIASNSTQCDDHTGKCACKPGVTGRQCDRCEPGYWNYSEDGCVPCSCNTDYSRGYGCNAQTGQCECLSGVVGEKCDSCPYRWVLIPDQGCQECDGCHHALLDVTDELK
;
A
#
# COMPACT_ATOMS: atom_id res chain seq x y z
N ASP A 1 14.67 -20.94 17.70
CA ASP A 1 14.16 -19.73 18.35
C ASP A 1 13.23 -18.99 17.39
N CYS A 2 12.09 -18.53 17.92
CA CYS A 2 11.07 -17.81 17.16
C CYS A 2 11.28 -16.29 17.29
N GLY A 3 10.90 -15.54 16.25
CA GLY A 3 11.01 -14.08 16.20
C GLY A 3 10.01 -13.37 17.11
N ILE A 4 10.21 -12.06 17.28
CA ILE A 4 9.41 -11.20 18.16
C ILE A 4 7.92 -11.16 17.78
N ALA A 5 7.59 -11.40 16.51
CA ALA A 5 6.23 -11.43 16.01
C ALA A 5 5.64 -12.86 15.95
N SER A 6 6.10 -13.73 16.85
CA SER A 6 5.55 -15.07 17.06
C SER A 6 4.61 -15.07 18.27
N ASN A 7 3.60 -15.94 18.26
CA ASN A 7 2.70 -16.18 19.39
C ASN A 7 3.33 -17.07 20.48
N SER A 8 4.48 -17.70 20.18
CA SER A 8 5.21 -18.57 21.09
C SER A 8 6.72 -18.48 20.82
N THR A 9 7.53 -18.72 21.85
CA THR A 9 8.98 -18.87 21.72
C THR A 9 9.38 -20.25 21.18
N GLN A 10 8.48 -21.23 21.24
CA GLN A 10 8.70 -22.58 20.72
C GLN A 10 8.12 -22.73 19.31
N CYS A 11 8.88 -23.37 18.44
CA CYS A 11 8.40 -23.77 17.12
C CYS A 11 7.63 -25.10 17.19
N ASP A 12 6.79 -25.37 16.20
CA ASP A 12 6.11 -26.66 16.05
C ASP A 12 7.14 -27.81 15.93
N ASP A 13 6.98 -28.86 16.74
CA ASP A 13 7.98 -29.94 16.88
C ASP A 13 8.13 -30.80 15.61
N HIS A 14 7.12 -30.81 14.73
CA HIS A 14 7.13 -31.62 13.51
C HIS A 14 7.65 -30.84 12.29
N THR A 15 7.21 -29.60 12.13
CA THR A 15 7.53 -28.76 10.97
C THR A 15 8.68 -27.80 11.24
N GLY A 16 8.97 -27.51 12.51
CA GLY A 16 9.92 -26.50 12.95
C GLY A 16 9.52 -25.08 12.55
N LYS A 17 8.24 -24.82 12.29
CA LYS A 17 7.69 -23.50 11.95
C LYS A 17 7.12 -22.83 13.21
N CYS A 18 7.38 -21.54 13.37
CA CYS A 18 6.81 -20.73 14.45
C CYS A 18 5.36 -20.31 14.12
N ALA A 19 4.55 -20.11 15.16
CA ALA A 19 3.18 -19.63 15.03
C ALA A 19 3.17 -18.11 14.90
N CYS A 20 3.14 -17.59 13.67
CA CYS A 20 3.28 -16.16 13.40
C CYS A 20 2.03 -15.35 13.76
N LYS A 21 2.26 -14.09 14.16
CA LYS A 21 1.21 -13.07 14.28
C LYS A 21 0.67 -12.64 12.91
N PRO A 22 -0.49 -11.95 12.85
CA PRO A 22 -1.10 -11.52 11.60
C PRO A 22 -0.14 -10.69 10.72
N GLY A 23 -0.16 -10.97 9.41
CA GLY A 23 0.66 -10.26 8.42
C GLY A 23 2.15 -10.61 8.45
N VAL A 24 2.57 -11.62 9.22
CA VAL A 24 3.97 -12.06 9.36
C VAL A 24 4.16 -13.46 8.79
N THR A 25 5.29 -13.66 8.12
CA THR A 25 5.68 -14.93 7.51
C THR A 25 7.16 -15.26 7.75
N GLY A 26 7.60 -16.36 7.15
CA GLY A 26 8.89 -16.98 7.40
C GLY A 26 8.81 -18.12 8.42
N ARG A 27 9.85 -18.96 8.45
CA ARG A 27 9.90 -20.09 9.37
C ARG A 27 9.97 -19.63 10.82
N GLN A 28 10.60 -18.48 11.05
CA GLN A 28 10.82 -17.87 12.36
C GLN A 28 9.91 -16.67 12.62
N CYS A 29 8.96 -16.36 11.74
CA CYS A 29 8.13 -15.16 11.84
C CYS A 29 8.96 -13.87 11.85
N ASP A 30 9.91 -13.78 10.92
CA ASP A 30 10.99 -12.78 10.87
C ASP A 30 10.76 -11.67 9.84
N ARG A 31 9.65 -11.72 9.09
CA ARG A 31 9.35 -10.74 8.03
C ARG A 31 7.86 -10.62 7.75
N CYS A 32 7.44 -9.49 7.17
CA CYS A 32 6.06 -9.30 6.73
C CYS A 32 5.71 -10.15 5.52
N GLU A 33 4.44 -10.52 5.42
CA GLU A 33 3.83 -11.06 4.22
C GLU A 33 3.77 -10.01 3.09
N PRO A 34 3.76 -10.43 1.81
CA PRO A 34 3.49 -9.50 0.71
C PRO A 34 2.16 -8.79 0.93
N GLY A 35 2.15 -7.46 0.81
CA GLY A 35 0.97 -6.64 1.13
C GLY A 35 0.90 -6.18 2.59
N TYR A 36 1.97 -6.41 3.38
CA TYR A 36 2.13 -5.89 4.74
C TYR A 36 3.48 -5.19 4.92
N TRP A 37 3.57 -4.29 5.90
CA TRP A 37 4.73 -3.47 6.23
C TRP A 37 4.81 -3.21 7.74
N ASN A 38 5.85 -2.51 8.20
CA ASN A 38 6.04 -2.14 9.61
C ASN A 38 6.07 -3.36 10.56
N TYR A 39 7.10 -4.21 10.41
CA TYR A 39 7.31 -5.37 11.26
C TYR A 39 7.58 -4.97 12.72
N SER A 40 6.75 -5.45 13.65
CA SER A 40 6.86 -5.20 15.09
C SER A 40 6.49 -6.45 15.91
N GLU A 41 6.55 -6.35 17.25
CA GLU A 41 6.09 -7.41 18.14
C GLU A 41 4.60 -7.74 18.02
N ASP A 42 3.79 -6.85 17.44
CA ASP A 42 2.35 -7.04 17.22
C ASP A 42 2.03 -7.68 15.87
N GLY A 43 3.02 -7.83 15.00
CA GLY A 43 2.84 -8.37 13.65
C GLY A 43 3.27 -7.37 12.57
N CYS A 44 2.55 -7.35 11.46
CA CYS A 44 2.72 -6.34 10.43
C CYS A 44 1.39 -5.64 10.10
N VAL A 45 1.48 -4.41 9.62
CA VAL A 45 0.35 -3.56 9.21
C VAL A 45 0.04 -3.81 7.73
N PRO A 46 -1.24 -3.94 7.33
CA PRO A 46 -1.58 -4.06 5.91
C PRO A 46 -1.20 -2.80 5.12
N CYS A 47 -0.76 -3.01 3.87
CA CYS A 47 -0.38 -1.93 2.97
C CYS A 47 -1.58 -1.04 2.62
N SER A 48 -2.75 -1.63 2.35
CA SER A 48 -3.98 -0.93 1.96
C SER A 48 -3.85 -0.02 0.73
N CYS A 49 -3.09 -0.47 -0.28
CA CYS A 49 -2.98 0.23 -1.55
C CYS A 49 -4.31 0.19 -2.32
N ASN A 50 -4.72 1.31 -2.92
CA ASN A 50 -5.86 1.33 -3.81
C ASN A 50 -5.48 0.70 -5.16
N THR A 51 -6.03 -0.47 -5.46
CA THR A 51 -5.69 -1.26 -6.64
C THR A 51 -6.09 -0.63 -7.97
N ASP A 52 -7.03 0.33 -7.96
CA ASP A 52 -7.43 1.05 -9.18
C ASP A 52 -6.39 2.11 -9.59
N TYR A 53 -5.52 2.48 -8.67
CA TYR A 53 -4.57 3.59 -8.78
C TYR A 53 -3.11 3.16 -8.55
N SER A 54 -2.86 1.88 -8.27
CA SER A 54 -1.53 1.31 -8.00
C SER A 54 -1.25 0.09 -8.86
N ARG A 55 0.02 -0.30 -8.97
CA ARG A 55 0.46 -1.48 -9.73
C ARG A 55 0.15 -2.81 -9.02
N GLY A 56 -0.48 -2.77 -7.86
CA GLY A 56 -0.89 -3.94 -7.09
C GLY A 56 -1.17 -3.61 -5.63
N TYR A 57 -1.36 -4.63 -4.82
CA TYR A 57 -1.67 -4.49 -3.38
C TYR A 57 -0.42 -4.37 -2.48
N GLY A 58 0.78 -4.52 -3.06
CA GLY A 58 2.04 -4.48 -2.34
C GLY A 58 2.54 -3.06 -2.08
N CYS A 59 3.30 -2.90 -1.00
CA CYS A 59 3.97 -1.64 -0.65
C CYS A 59 5.39 -1.91 -0.16
N ASN A 60 6.16 -0.84 -0.03
CA ASN A 60 7.48 -0.90 0.58
C ASN A 60 7.38 -1.40 2.03
N ALA A 61 8.12 -2.46 2.37
CA ALA A 61 8.02 -3.11 3.67
C ALA A 61 8.43 -2.23 4.88
N GLN A 62 9.19 -1.16 4.64
CA GLN A 62 9.68 -0.25 5.67
C GLN A 62 8.83 1.03 5.76
N THR A 63 8.48 1.62 4.62
CA THR A 63 7.78 2.92 4.59
C THR A 63 6.27 2.77 4.42
N GLY A 64 5.77 1.63 3.96
CA GLY A 64 4.35 1.44 3.65
C GLY A 64 3.88 2.12 2.36
N GLN A 65 4.79 2.72 1.58
CA GLN A 65 4.49 3.40 0.32
C GLN A 65 4.12 2.40 -0.78
N CYS A 66 2.96 2.58 -1.38
CA CYS A 66 2.47 1.81 -2.51
C CYS A 66 3.13 2.23 -3.83
N GLU A 67 3.20 1.30 -4.79
CA GLU A 67 3.69 1.60 -6.14
C GLU A 67 2.56 2.17 -6.99
N CYS A 68 2.49 3.50 -7.11
CA CYS A 68 1.39 4.17 -7.80
C CYS A 68 1.49 4.09 -9.32
N LEU A 69 0.34 4.14 -10.00
CA LEU A 69 0.29 4.41 -11.44
C LEU A 69 0.82 5.82 -11.73
N SER A 70 1.19 6.08 -12.99
CA SER A 70 1.76 7.36 -13.40
C SER A 70 0.87 8.54 -13.01
N GLY A 71 1.43 9.57 -12.38
CA GLY A 71 0.70 10.77 -11.99
C GLY A 71 -0.23 10.64 -10.78
N VAL A 72 -0.48 9.43 -10.27
CA VAL A 72 -1.23 9.22 -9.03
C VAL A 72 -0.39 9.65 -7.82
N VAL A 73 -1.03 10.20 -6.80
CA VAL A 73 -0.39 10.67 -5.57
C VAL A 73 -0.95 9.99 -4.32
N GLY A 74 -0.26 10.21 -3.18
CA GLY A 74 -0.62 9.66 -1.87
C GLY A 74 0.17 8.38 -1.51
N GLU A 75 0.29 8.10 -0.21
CA GLU A 75 1.00 6.90 0.27
C GLU A 75 0.31 5.60 -0.15
N LYS A 76 -1.02 5.68 -0.29
CA LYS A 76 -1.90 4.56 -0.65
C LYS A 76 -2.37 4.61 -2.10
N CYS A 77 -1.79 5.53 -2.89
CA CYS A 77 -2.14 5.78 -4.28
C CYS A 77 -3.64 5.99 -4.43
N ASP A 78 -4.23 6.98 -3.78
CA ASP A 78 -5.70 7.09 -3.64
C ASP A 78 -6.29 8.33 -4.31
N SER A 79 -5.45 9.11 -5.00
CA SER A 79 -5.86 10.40 -5.52
C SER A 79 -5.09 10.80 -6.78
N CYS A 80 -5.78 11.51 -7.67
CA CYS A 80 -5.13 12.30 -8.71
C CYS A 80 -4.87 13.73 -8.19
N PRO A 81 -3.82 14.41 -8.70
CA PRO A 81 -3.65 15.84 -8.49
C PRO A 81 -4.89 16.64 -8.90
N TYR A 82 -4.99 17.88 -8.41
CA TYR A 82 -6.11 18.75 -8.72
C TYR A 82 -6.23 18.98 -10.26
N ARG A 83 -7.44 18.81 -10.79
CA ARG A 83 -7.80 18.89 -12.23
C ARG A 83 -7.15 17.83 -13.12
N TRP A 84 -6.75 16.71 -12.55
CA TRP A 84 -6.31 15.53 -13.29
C TRP A 84 -7.41 14.47 -13.25
N VAL A 85 -7.45 13.63 -14.29
CA VAL A 85 -8.41 12.51 -14.40
C VAL A 85 -7.68 11.18 -14.37
N LEU A 86 -8.24 10.20 -13.66
CA LEU A 86 -7.73 8.83 -13.70
C LEU A 86 -8.16 8.17 -15.01
N ILE A 87 -7.17 7.70 -15.79
CA ILE A 87 -7.38 6.82 -16.92
C ILE A 87 -7.00 5.39 -16.48
N PRO A 88 -7.92 4.40 -16.58
CA PRO A 88 -7.66 3.03 -16.19
C PRO A 88 -6.35 2.50 -16.81
N ASP A 89 -5.54 1.80 -15.99
CA ASP A 89 -4.23 1.23 -16.33
C ASP A 89 -3.13 2.22 -16.78
N GLN A 90 -3.46 3.49 -17.04
CA GLN A 90 -2.51 4.53 -17.45
C GLN A 90 -2.12 5.44 -16.29
N GLY A 91 -3.04 5.68 -15.35
CA GLY A 91 -2.84 6.58 -14.22
C GLY A 91 -3.49 7.94 -14.43
N CYS A 92 -3.08 8.93 -13.63
CA CYS A 92 -3.64 10.28 -13.69
C CYS A 92 -3.02 11.08 -14.84
N GLN A 93 -3.86 11.74 -15.60
CA GLN A 93 -3.46 12.64 -16.67
C GLN A 93 -4.03 14.02 -16.46
N GLU A 94 -3.22 15.02 -16.76
CA GLU A 94 -3.65 16.41 -16.79
C GLU A 94 -4.68 16.61 -17.91
N CYS A 95 -5.76 17.32 -17.61
CA CYS A 95 -6.72 17.73 -18.62
C CYS A 95 -6.11 18.83 -19.51
N ASP A 96 -6.68 19.06 -20.70
CA ASP A 96 -6.22 20.18 -21.53
C ASP A 96 -6.52 21.55 -20.90
N GLY A 97 -5.79 22.58 -21.35
CA GLY A 97 -5.92 23.93 -20.81
C GLY A 97 -7.31 24.56 -21.00
N CYS A 98 -8.09 24.15 -21.99
CA CYS A 98 -9.48 24.62 -22.17
C CYS A 98 -10.38 24.07 -21.06
N HIS A 99 -10.15 22.83 -20.64
CA HIS A 99 -10.85 22.23 -19.51
C HIS A 99 -10.49 22.92 -18.20
N HIS A 100 -9.21 23.27 -17.99
CA HIS A 100 -8.80 24.06 -16.83
C HIS A 100 -9.53 25.40 -16.77
N ALA A 101 -9.59 26.14 -17.88
CA ALA A 101 -10.27 27.43 -17.95
C ALA A 101 -11.79 27.32 -17.68
N LEU A 102 -12.45 26.26 -18.15
CA LEU A 102 -13.86 26.01 -17.84
C LEU A 102 -14.06 25.73 -16.35
N LEU A 103 -13.16 24.95 -15.73
CA LEU A 103 -13.22 24.65 -14.31
C LEU A 103 -12.95 25.88 -13.45
N ASP A 104 -12.03 26.76 -13.85
CA ASP A 104 -11.80 28.07 -13.19
C ASP A 104 -13.10 28.89 -13.13
N VAL A 105 -13.77 29.06 -14.26
CA VAL A 105 -15.05 29.80 -14.32
C VAL A 105 -16.12 29.13 -13.47
N THR A 106 -16.17 27.80 -13.42
CA THR A 106 -17.15 27.05 -12.63
C THR A 106 -16.91 27.22 -11.13
N ASP A 107 -15.65 27.26 -10.69
CA ASP A 107 -15.28 27.46 -9.29
C ASP A 107 -15.58 28.90 -8.82
N GLU A 108 -15.48 29.90 -9.70
CA GLU A 108 -15.85 31.30 -9.43
C GLU A 108 -17.37 31.53 -9.31
N LEU A 109 -18.19 30.58 -9.79
CA LEU A 109 -19.66 30.65 -9.73
C LEU A 109 -20.27 30.02 -8.46
N LYS A 110 -19.44 29.53 -7.53
CA LYS A 110 -19.85 29.03 -6.20
C LYS A 110 -19.80 30.12 -5.14
#